data_AF-A0A2V6NSE8-F1
#
_entry.id   AF-A0A2V6NSE8-F1
#
_cell.length_a   1.000
_cell.length_b   1.000
_cell.length_c   1.000
_cell.angle_alpha   90.00
_cell.angle_beta   90.00
_cell.angle_gamma   90.00
#
_symmetry.space_group_name_H-M   'P 1'
#
loop_
_entity.id
_entity.type
_entity.pdbx_description
1 polymer ?
#
loop_
_entity_poly.entity_id
_entity_poly.type
_entity_poly.pdbx_seq_one_letter_code
_entity_poly.pdbx_strand_id
1 'polypeptide(L)'
;NSTWVPINIHRLIANIVFGGTICGAYAAFRFLSAENDEERARYDWMGYVGNFVALSAFIVLPFAGYYLGREIYAFNQTMGITMMGGFMSWLWIIQAILIGVLFMGSNYYLWLGMERIPGSERYRGYVPIMIGVLALGFIVWATPRSMVITLEEARAMGGTHHPVLGFLGVMSAKNTAVNIMILTTFLSFVLYRRANRESTKAWARTGMAVQWAAFGAAAAVVIFYGVYGYFVESIVRIGFSVYQVLAVLGTIVVVMAIDIPMFRGARSTGQIRWGTIAPRSQYVLVLLAVTFTWLMGLMGFARSGIRQHWHVYGVLRDTSVDAVTPALGYAANMISIVTSVFFALVLFIFWLGGLAEKGAAGAHGHAAAPVIAGGRDDRA
;
A
#
# COMPACT_ATOMS: atom_id res chain seq x y z
N ASN A 1 12.34 26.34 2.05
CA ASN A 1 11.52 25.33 2.77
C ASN A 1 11.90 23.94 2.25
N SER A 2 12.72 23.19 2.99
CA SER A 2 13.21 21.85 2.59
C SER A 2 12.09 20.80 2.52
N THR A 3 11.00 20.98 3.25
CA THR A 3 9.86 20.05 3.27
C THR A 3 8.94 20.15 2.05
N TRP A 4 9.05 21.22 1.24
CA TRP A 4 8.14 21.50 0.12
C TRP A 4 8.25 20.49 -1.03
N VAL A 5 9.45 20.09 -1.43
CA VAL A 5 9.63 19.06 -2.47
C VAL A 5 9.18 17.67 -1.97
N PRO A 6 9.66 17.17 -0.81
CA PRO A 6 9.23 15.87 -0.29
C PRO A 6 7.72 15.74 -0.10
N ILE A 7 7.04 16.77 0.40
CA ILE A 7 5.59 16.71 0.61
C ILE A 7 4.82 16.63 -0.70
N ASN A 8 5.26 17.35 -1.74
CA ASN A 8 4.60 17.30 -3.04
C ASN A 8 4.81 15.95 -3.74
N ILE A 9 6.01 15.37 -3.65
CA ILE A 9 6.28 14.01 -4.14
C ILE A 9 5.37 13.01 -3.41
N HIS A 10 5.31 13.08 -2.09
CA HIS A 10 4.47 12.18 -1.29
C HIS A 10 2.98 12.33 -1.65
N ARG A 11 2.47 13.56 -1.81
CA ARG A 11 1.08 13.84 -2.21
C ARG A 11 0.77 13.33 -3.61
N LEU A 12 1.66 13.54 -4.57
CA LEU A 12 1.48 13.06 -5.94
C LEU A 12 1.30 11.54 -5.94
N ILE A 13 2.22 10.81 -5.30
CA ILE A 13 2.14 9.35 -5.22
C ILE A 13 0.87 8.93 -4.47
N ALA A 14 0.54 9.58 -3.35
CA ALA A 14 -0.68 9.28 -2.59
C ALA A 14 -1.95 9.48 -3.43
N ASN A 15 -2.03 10.54 -4.24
CA ASN A 15 -3.16 10.79 -5.12
C ASN A 15 -3.30 9.75 -6.23
N ILE A 16 -2.19 9.20 -6.74
CA ILE A 16 -2.23 8.07 -7.69
C ILE A 16 -2.81 6.83 -7.01
N VAL A 17 -2.39 6.54 -5.78
CA VAL A 17 -2.96 5.42 -4.99
C VAL A 17 -4.45 5.63 -4.77
N PHE A 18 -4.84 6.83 -4.31
CA PHE A 18 -6.23 7.20 -4.10
C PHE A 18 -7.07 6.99 -5.36
N GLY A 19 -6.68 7.59 -6.49
CA GLY A 19 -7.38 7.45 -7.76
C GLY A 19 -7.53 6.00 -8.19
N GLY A 20 -6.45 5.20 -8.11
CA GLY A 20 -6.48 3.78 -8.43
C GLY A 20 -7.46 2.99 -7.54
N THR A 21 -7.47 3.25 -6.23
CA THR A 21 -8.40 2.58 -5.30
C THR A 21 -9.85 2.99 -5.53
N ILE A 22 -10.14 4.27 -5.85
CA ILE A 22 -11.49 4.74 -6.16
C ILE A 22 -11.99 4.13 -7.48
N CYS A 23 -11.15 4.07 -8.51
CA CYS A 23 -11.47 3.36 -9.76
C CYS A 23 -11.75 1.87 -9.50
N GLY A 24 -10.96 1.24 -8.63
CA GLY A 24 -11.18 -0.15 -8.20
C GLY A 24 -12.52 -0.32 -7.47
N ALA A 25 -12.88 0.59 -6.56
CA ALA A 25 -14.14 0.55 -5.84
C ALA A 25 -15.36 0.78 -6.76
N TYR A 26 -15.24 1.67 -7.76
CA TYR A 26 -16.27 1.84 -8.79
C TYR A 26 -16.47 0.54 -9.58
N ALA A 27 -15.37 -0.05 -10.03
CA ALA A 27 -15.41 -1.32 -10.76
C ALA A 27 -16.03 -2.44 -9.91
N ALA A 28 -15.71 -2.50 -8.61
CA ALA A 28 -16.32 -3.44 -7.68
C ALA A 28 -17.84 -3.24 -7.56
N PHE A 29 -18.29 -1.99 -7.39
CA PHE A 29 -19.72 -1.67 -7.34
C PHE A 29 -20.45 -2.14 -8.61
N ARG A 30 -19.88 -1.83 -9.78
CA ARG A 30 -20.48 -2.22 -11.06
C ARG A 30 -20.40 -3.71 -11.34
N PHE A 31 -19.31 -4.39 -10.98
CA PHE A 31 -19.18 -5.84 -11.09
C PHE A 31 -20.27 -6.55 -10.28
N LEU A 32 -20.53 -6.09 -9.05
CA LEU A 32 -21.54 -6.69 -8.17
C LEU A 32 -22.97 -6.42 -8.66
N SER A 33 -23.19 -5.34 -9.41
CA SER A 33 -24.48 -5.01 -10.02
C SER A 33 -24.65 -5.49 -11.47
N ALA A 34 -23.64 -6.17 -12.04
CA ALA A 34 -23.64 -6.58 -13.43
C ALA A 34 -24.63 -7.74 -13.69
N GLU A 35 -25.53 -7.54 -14.64
CA GLU A 35 -26.59 -8.50 -14.99
C GLU A 35 -26.12 -9.53 -16.03
N ASN A 36 -25.10 -9.20 -16.83
CA ASN A 36 -24.55 -10.07 -17.87
C ASN A 36 -23.04 -10.30 -17.70
N ASP A 37 -22.55 -11.37 -18.33
CA ASP A 37 -21.16 -11.81 -18.17
C ASP A 37 -20.16 -10.87 -18.86
N GLU A 38 -20.56 -10.17 -19.93
CA GLU A 38 -19.71 -9.21 -20.62
C GLU A 38 -19.43 -7.97 -19.75
N GLU A 39 -20.47 -7.41 -19.13
CA GLU A 39 -20.37 -6.30 -18.19
C GLU A 39 -19.52 -6.71 -16.98
N ARG A 40 -19.75 -7.92 -16.45
CA ARG A 40 -18.96 -8.47 -15.35
C ARG A 40 -17.49 -8.61 -15.72
N ALA A 41 -17.18 -9.11 -16.92
CA ALA A 41 -15.81 -9.22 -17.42
C ALA A 41 -15.12 -7.85 -17.57
N ARG A 42 -15.85 -6.85 -18.08
CA ARG A 42 -15.38 -5.48 -18.26
C ARG A 42 -15.00 -4.82 -16.94
N TYR A 43 -15.88 -4.90 -15.94
CA TYR A 43 -15.59 -4.32 -14.62
C TYR A 43 -14.59 -5.14 -13.83
N ASP A 44 -14.47 -6.45 -14.08
CA ASP A 44 -13.37 -7.23 -13.52
C ASP A 44 -12.00 -6.73 -14.00
N TRP A 45 -11.88 -6.48 -15.31
CA TRP A 45 -10.68 -5.89 -15.89
C TRP A 45 -10.41 -4.49 -15.33
N MET A 46 -11.45 -3.64 -15.24
CA MET A 46 -11.31 -2.30 -14.68
C MET A 46 -10.84 -2.34 -13.22
N GLY A 47 -11.39 -3.24 -12.41
CA GLY A 47 -11.00 -3.43 -11.01
C GLY A 47 -9.54 -3.86 -10.88
N TYR A 48 -9.08 -4.75 -11.77
CA TYR A 48 -7.68 -5.14 -11.85
C TYR A 48 -6.77 -3.97 -12.19
N VAL A 49 -7.11 -3.16 -13.20
CA VAL A 49 -6.33 -1.99 -13.60
C VAL A 49 -6.26 -0.96 -12.47
N GLY A 50 -7.39 -0.67 -11.82
CA GLY A 50 -7.45 0.23 -10.67
C GLY A 50 -6.54 -0.23 -9.53
N ASN A 51 -6.65 -1.51 -9.15
CA ASN A 51 -5.77 -2.09 -8.13
C ASN A 51 -4.29 -2.10 -8.55
N PHE A 52 -3.99 -2.35 -9.82
CA PHE A 52 -2.61 -2.33 -10.33
C PHE A 52 -1.99 -0.93 -10.24
N VAL A 53 -2.72 0.11 -10.66
CA VAL A 53 -2.28 1.50 -10.54
C VAL A 53 -2.07 1.87 -9.07
N ALA A 54 -3.04 1.52 -8.22
CA ALA A 54 -2.96 1.78 -6.79
C ALA A 54 -1.74 1.10 -6.15
N LEU A 55 -1.57 -0.20 -6.38
CA LEU A 55 -0.49 -1.00 -5.79
C LEU A 55 0.89 -0.54 -6.26
N SER A 56 1.03 -0.21 -7.55
CA SER A 56 2.30 0.25 -8.13
C SER A 56 2.77 1.55 -7.49
N ALA A 57 1.86 2.50 -7.26
CA ALA A 57 2.17 3.72 -6.53
C ALA A 57 2.34 3.48 -5.02
N PHE A 58 1.53 2.58 -4.44
CA PHE A 58 1.53 2.30 -3.01
C PHE A 58 2.82 1.66 -2.52
N ILE A 59 3.44 0.79 -3.33
CA ILE A 59 4.74 0.18 -3.01
C ILE A 59 5.85 1.23 -2.80
N VAL A 60 5.79 2.36 -3.52
CA VAL A 60 6.78 3.45 -3.43
C VAL A 60 6.39 4.51 -2.40
N LEU A 61 5.11 4.57 -2.00
CA LEU A 61 4.57 5.59 -1.11
C LEU A 61 5.25 5.65 0.26
N PRO A 62 5.55 4.53 0.96
CA PRO A 62 6.30 4.57 2.21
C PRO A 62 7.65 5.26 2.09
N PHE A 63 8.34 5.13 0.96
CA PHE A 63 9.64 5.75 0.73
C PHE A 63 9.55 7.28 0.66
N ALA A 64 8.54 7.80 -0.04
CA ALA A 64 8.26 9.24 -0.05
C ALA A 64 7.88 9.74 1.35
N GLY A 65 7.16 8.94 2.14
CA GLY A 65 6.87 9.21 3.54
C GLY A 65 8.13 9.26 4.42
N TYR A 66 9.05 8.32 4.27
CA TYR A 66 10.33 8.32 5.00
C TYR A 66 11.20 9.52 4.64
N TYR A 67 11.24 9.88 3.36
CA TYR A 67 11.96 11.08 2.92
C TYR A 67 11.37 12.34 3.56
N LEU A 68 10.04 12.50 3.52
CA LEU A 68 9.37 13.61 4.20
C LEU A 68 9.65 13.63 5.71
N GLY A 69 9.55 12.47 6.37
CA GLY A 69 9.80 12.35 7.81
C GLY A 69 11.23 12.77 8.18
N ARG A 70 12.23 12.32 7.41
CA ARG A 70 13.63 12.72 7.60
C ARG A 70 13.82 14.23 7.48
N GLU A 71 13.23 14.86 6.47
CA GLU A 71 13.34 16.31 6.26
C GLU A 71 12.68 17.12 7.39
N ILE A 72 11.55 16.64 7.93
CA ILE A 72 10.92 17.25 9.11
C ILE A 72 11.84 17.14 10.34
N TYR A 73 12.43 15.96 10.57
CA TYR A 73 13.37 15.73 11.68
C TYR A 73 14.64 16.58 11.55
N ALA A 74 15.18 16.73 10.33
CA ALA A 74 16.35 17.56 10.06
C ALA A 74 16.06 19.05 10.21
N PHE A 75 14.85 19.49 9.85
CA PHE A 75 14.41 20.87 10.05
C PHE A 75 14.24 21.21 11.54
N ASN A 76 13.59 20.34 12.32
CA ASN A 76 13.41 20.55 13.75
C ASN A 76 13.21 19.22 14.50
N GLN A 77 14.12 18.91 15.41
CA GLN A 77 14.08 17.68 16.20
C GLN A 77 12.85 17.60 17.12
N THR A 78 12.41 18.71 17.72
CA THR A 78 11.23 18.77 18.59
C THR A 78 9.95 18.43 17.82
N MET A 79 9.81 18.91 16.57
CA MET A 79 8.70 18.52 15.70
C MET A 79 8.75 17.02 15.39
N GLY A 80 9.95 16.48 15.08
CA GLY A 80 10.13 15.05 14.84
C GLY A 80 9.75 14.18 16.05
N ILE A 81 10.20 14.57 17.24
CA ILE A 81 9.89 13.87 18.51
C ILE A 81 8.39 13.95 18.79
N THR A 82 7.77 15.11 18.60
CA THR A 82 6.33 15.31 18.78
C THR A 82 5.52 14.48 17.80
N MET A 83 6.00 14.34 16.56
CA MET A 83 5.36 13.53 15.54
C MET A 83 5.30 12.05 15.97
N MET A 84 6.37 11.50 16.56
CA MET A 84 6.43 10.08 16.95
C MET A 84 6.18 9.82 18.45
N GLY A 85 5.87 10.85 19.22
CA GLY A 85 5.72 10.80 20.67
C GLY A 85 4.34 11.28 21.14
N GLY A 86 4.08 11.14 22.45
CA GLY A 86 2.82 11.56 23.07
C GLY A 86 1.59 10.93 22.43
N PHE A 87 0.49 11.69 22.34
CA PHE A 87 -0.76 11.19 21.75
C PHE A 87 -0.66 10.91 20.24
N MET A 88 0.30 11.53 19.54
CA MET A 88 0.52 11.31 18.11
C MET A 88 1.15 9.94 17.83
N SER A 89 1.82 9.31 18.80
CA SER A 89 2.39 7.96 18.59
C SER A 89 1.31 6.92 18.25
N TRP A 90 0.13 7.03 18.86
CA TRP A 90 -1.01 6.15 18.59
C TRP A 90 -1.62 6.37 17.20
N LEU A 91 -1.55 7.59 16.67
CA LEU A 91 -1.93 7.86 15.28
C LEU A 91 -1.06 7.08 14.30
N TRP A 92 0.25 6.95 14.58
CA TRP A 92 1.16 6.12 13.78
C TRP A 92 0.88 4.62 13.90
N ILE A 93 0.35 4.16 15.04
CA ILE A 93 -0.10 2.77 15.18
C ILE A 93 -1.37 2.52 14.36
N ILE A 94 -2.34 3.44 14.40
CA ILE A 94 -3.52 3.35 13.54
C ILE A 94 -3.11 3.35 12.06
N GLN A 95 -2.20 4.25 11.67
CA GLN A 95 -1.63 4.25 10.31
C GLN A 95 -0.98 2.90 9.96
N ALA A 96 -0.17 2.33 10.86
CA ALA A 96 0.47 1.03 10.64
C ALA A 96 -0.56 -0.07 10.40
N ILE A 97 -1.64 -0.07 11.18
CA ILE A 97 -2.76 -1.01 11.03
C ILE A 97 -3.38 -0.87 9.64
N LEU A 98 -3.67 0.36 9.21
CA LEU A 98 -4.28 0.64 7.91
C LEU A 98 -3.37 0.25 6.74
N ILE A 99 -2.08 0.59 6.82
CA ILE A 99 -1.10 0.18 5.81
C ILE A 99 -1.00 -1.34 5.72
N GLY A 100 -1.04 -2.04 6.85
CA GLY A 100 -1.08 -3.50 6.88
C GLY A 100 -2.31 -4.08 6.19
N VAL A 101 -3.50 -3.53 6.47
CA VAL A 101 -4.75 -3.90 5.78
C VAL A 101 -4.64 -3.66 4.28
N LEU A 102 -4.04 -2.54 3.85
CA LEU A 102 -3.84 -2.23 2.43
C LEU A 102 -2.92 -3.25 1.74
N PHE A 103 -1.79 -3.60 2.35
CA PHE A 103 -0.89 -4.63 1.81
C PHE A 103 -1.56 -5.99 1.75
N MET A 104 -2.19 -6.43 2.85
CA MET A 104 -2.87 -7.72 2.89
C MET A 104 -4.02 -7.78 1.88
N GLY A 105 -4.87 -6.76 1.84
CA GLY A 105 -6.01 -6.68 0.92
C GLY A 105 -5.55 -6.68 -0.55
N SER A 106 -4.54 -5.88 -0.90
CA SER A 106 -4.02 -5.81 -2.27
C SER A 106 -3.44 -7.16 -2.72
N ASN A 107 -2.70 -7.84 -1.85
CA ASN A 107 -2.17 -9.17 -2.13
C ASN A 107 -3.27 -10.22 -2.23
N TYR A 108 -4.24 -10.18 -1.33
CA TYR A 108 -5.39 -11.09 -1.35
C TYR A 108 -6.19 -10.94 -2.64
N TYR A 109 -6.43 -9.70 -3.10
CA TYR A 109 -7.05 -9.44 -4.40
C TYR A 109 -6.25 -10.05 -5.55
N LEU A 110 -4.91 -9.87 -5.58
CA LEU A 110 -4.06 -10.48 -6.60
C LEU A 110 -4.17 -12.00 -6.59
N TRP A 111 -4.16 -12.63 -5.42
CA TRP A 111 -4.24 -14.09 -5.31
C TRP A 111 -5.60 -14.64 -5.75
N LEU A 112 -6.70 -13.98 -5.40
CA LEU A 112 -8.02 -14.31 -5.94
C LEU A 112 -8.06 -14.13 -7.46
N GLY A 113 -7.43 -13.07 -7.96
CA GLY A 113 -7.30 -12.83 -9.40
C GLY A 113 -6.43 -13.86 -10.12
N MET A 114 -5.61 -14.66 -9.43
CA MET A 114 -4.90 -15.77 -10.07
C MET A 114 -5.83 -16.93 -10.41
N GLU A 115 -6.95 -17.11 -9.68
CA GLU A 115 -7.89 -18.22 -9.91
C GLU A 115 -8.59 -18.15 -11.27
N ARG A 116 -8.71 -16.94 -11.85
CA ARG A 116 -9.23 -16.72 -13.21
C ARG A 116 -8.19 -16.88 -14.32
N ILE A 117 -6.94 -17.18 -13.98
CA ILE A 117 -5.84 -17.27 -14.93
C ILE A 117 -5.39 -18.74 -15.11
N PRO A 118 -5.62 -19.36 -16.28
CA PRO A 118 -5.13 -20.71 -16.57
C PRO A 118 -3.59 -20.78 -16.49
N GLY A 119 -3.05 -21.75 -15.77
CA GLY A 119 -1.61 -21.92 -15.56
C GLY A 119 -1.07 -21.17 -14.33
N SER A 120 -1.92 -20.50 -13.55
CA SER A 120 -1.53 -19.87 -12.29
C SER A 120 -1.32 -20.88 -11.16
N GLU A 121 -1.79 -22.12 -11.32
CA GLU A 121 -1.75 -23.19 -10.32
C GLU A 121 -0.32 -23.47 -9.84
N ARG A 122 0.67 -23.33 -10.74
CA ARG A 122 2.11 -23.45 -10.42
C ARG A 122 2.60 -22.48 -9.33
N TYR A 123 1.92 -21.36 -9.14
CA TYR A 123 2.29 -20.35 -8.15
C TYR A 123 1.52 -20.46 -6.84
N ARG A 124 0.49 -21.32 -6.75
CA ARG A 124 -0.32 -21.48 -5.52
C ARG A 124 0.51 -21.89 -4.31
N GLY A 125 1.57 -22.68 -4.49
CA GLY A 125 2.46 -23.10 -3.40
C GLY A 125 3.17 -21.95 -2.68
N TYR A 126 3.38 -20.80 -3.34
CA TYR A 126 4.03 -19.64 -2.73
C TYR A 126 3.08 -18.80 -1.87
N VAL A 127 1.77 -18.89 -2.10
CA VAL A 127 0.77 -18.03 -1.44
C VAL A 127 0.79 -18.17 0.09
N PRO A 128 0.78 -19.38 0.69
CA PRO A 128 0.83 -19.52 2.15
C PRO A 128 2.08 -18.92 2.79
N ILE A 129 3.24 -19.05 2.12
CA ILE A 129 4.51 -18.48 2.59
C ILE A 129 4.43 -16.95 2.57
N MET A 130 3.93 -16.36 1.47
CA MET A 130 3.75 -14.91 1.36
C MET A 130 2.77 -14.37 2.40
N ILE A 131 1.67 -15.10 2.68
CA ILE A 131 0.74 -14.77 3.76
C ILE A 131 1.47 -14.75 5.11
N GLY A 132 2.23 -15.80 5.42
CA GLY A 132 2.98 -15.88 6.68
C GLY A 132 3.94 -14.71 6.85
N VAL A 133 4.70 -14.36 5.81
CA VAL A 133 5.63 -13.22 5.83
C VAL A 133 4.89 -11.89 6.00
N LEU A 134 3.78 -11.67 5.28
CA LEU A 134 2.99 -10.45 5.40
C LEU A 134 2.33 -10.33 6.78
N ALA A 135 1.81 -11.42 7.34
CA ALA A 135 1.18 -11.45 8.65
C ALA A 135 2.20 -11.17 9.77
N LEU A 136 3.38 -11.81 9.72
CA LEU A 136 4.46 -11.54 10.68
C LEU A 136 4.95 -10.09 10.57
N GLY A 137 5.15 -9.59 9.35
CA GLY A 137 5.50 -8.18 9.11
C GLY A 137 4.44 -7.23 9.68
N PHE A 138 3.17 -7.56 9.48
CA PHE A 138 2.05 -6.78 10.01
C PHE A 138 2.05 -6.74 11.54
N ILE A 139 2.21 -7.90 12.20
CA ILE A 139 2.27 -8.01 13.67
C ILE A 139 3.42 -7.15 14.22
N VAL A 140 4.60 -7.25 13.63
CA VAL A 140 5.77 -6.45 14.04
C VAL A 140 5.51 -4.96 13.85
N TRP A 141 4.95 -4.55 12.71
CA TRP A 141 4.71 -3.14 12.44
C TRP A 141 3.64 -2.54 13.37
N ALA A 142 2.54 -3.26 13.56
CA ALA A 142 1.43 -2.85 14.41
C ALA A 142 1.82 -2.78 15.90
N THR A 143 2.97 -3.32 16.29
CA THR A 143 3.41 -3.31 17.70
C THR A 143 3.63 -1.88 18.21
N PRO A 144 2.91 -1.47 19.29
CA PRO A 144 3.07 -0.16 19.89
C PRO A 144 4.34 -0.08 20.75
N ARG A 145 5.05 1.05 20.67
CA ARG A 145 6.23 1.29 21.52
C ARG A 145 5.88 1.87 22.88
N SER A 146 4.85 2.70 22.91
CA SER A 146 4.31 3.34 24.11
C SER A 146 2.92 2.78 24.38
N MET A 147 2.71 2.24 25.57
CA MET A 147 1.40 1.82 26.05
C MET A 147 0.78 2.93 26.91
N VAL A 148 -0.54 3.01 26.94
CA VAL A 148 -1.23 3.83 27.94
C VAL A 148 -1.25 3.00 29.22
N ILE A 149 -0.33 3.32 30.14
CA ILE A 149 -0.10 2.57 31.37
C ILE A 149 -0.21 3.48 32.57
N THR A 150 -0.72 2.93 33.67
CA THR A 150 -0.72 3.55 34.98
C THR A 150 0.67 3.56 35.58
N LEU A 151 0.88 4.39 36.61
CA LEU A 151 2.16 4.46 37.33
C LEU A 151 2.50 3.13 38.02
N GLU A 152 1.50 2.40 38.50
CA GLU A 152 1.66 1.09 39.13
C GLU A 152 2.15 0.04 38.12
N GLU A 153 1.55 0.01 36.93
CA GLU A 153 1.99 -0.89 35.84
C GLU A 153 3.40 -0.57 35.37
N ALA A 154 3.76 0.72 35.27
CA ALA A 154 5.12 1.14 34.92
C ALA A 154 6.15 0.67 35.95
N ARG A 155 5.81 0.71 37.24
CA ARG A 155 6.67 0.19 38.32
C ARG A 155 6.76 -1.34 38.26
N ALA A 156 5.64 -2.03 38.04
CA ALA A 156 5.60 -3.49 37.91
C ALA A 156 6.42 -4.02 36.72
N MET A 157 6.48 -3.26 35.62
CA MET A 157 7.28 -3.61 34.44
C MET A 157 8.76 -3.21 34.56
N GLY A 158 9.17 -2.55 35.65
CA GLY A 158 10.55 -2.06 35.82
C GLY A 158 10.92 -0.89 34.91
N GLY A 159 9.94 -0.17 34.35
CA GLY A 159 10.18 0.95 33.44
C GLY A 159 8.94 1.42 32.66
N THR A 160 9.11 2.45 31.84
CA THR A 160 8.04 3.04 31.01
C THR A 160 7.74 2.26 29.73
N HIS A 161 8.54 1.23 29.42
CA HIS A 161 8.39 0.40 28.22
C HIS A 161 8.33 -1.08 28.58
N HIS A 162 7.39 -1.79 27.98
CA HIS A 162 7.31 -3.26 28.09
C HIS A 162 8.52 -3.90 27.37
N PRO A 163 9.17 -4.94 27.94
CA PRO A 163 10.39 -5.53 27.37
C PRO A 163 10.25 -5.99 25.91
N VAL A 164 9.19 -6.73 25.59
CA VAL A 164 8.92 -7.23 24.22
C VAL A 164 8.41 -6.14 23.28
N LEU A 165 7.36 -5.41 23.67
CA LEU A 165 6.75 -4.38 22.81
C LEU A 165 7.66 -3.17 22.60
N GLY A 166 8.48 -2.83 23.60
CA GLY A 166 9.50 -1.79 23.49
C GLY A 166 10.59 -2.16 22.48
N PHE A 167 10.95 -3.44 22.39
CA PHE A 167 11.90 -3.97 21.40
C PHE A 167 11.30 -3.98 19.99
N LEU A 168 10.11 -4.55 19.79
CA LEU A 168 9.46 -4.61 18.48
C LEU A 168 8.86 -3.27 18.02
N GLY A 169 8.57 -2.37 18.95
CA GLY A 169 8.00 -1.05 18.67
C GLY A 169 9.01 -0.03 18.15
N VAL A 170 10.30 -0.36 18.05
CA VAL A 170 11.32 0.57 17.54
C VAL A 170 11.23 0.75 16.02
N MET A 171 11.65 1.92 15.52
CA MET A 171 11.64 2.20 14.07
C MET A 171 12.45 1.20 13.25
N SER A 172 13.51 0.59 13.83
CA SER A 172 14.29 -0.45 13.15
C SER A 172 13.43 -1.67 12.77
N ALA A 173 12.64 -2.18 13.73
CA ALA A 173 11.74 -3.31 13.51
C ALA A 173 10.68 -2.96 12.45
N LYS A 174 10.05 -1.78 12.59
CA LYS A 174 8.99 -1.32 11.68
C LYS A 174 9.49 -1.13 10.26
N ASN A 175 10.65 -0.51 10.09
CA ASN A 175 11.30 -0.32 8.79
C ASN A 175 11.72 -1.65 8.14
N THR A 176 12.14 -2.63 8.95
CA THR A 176 12.46 -3.95 8.44
C THR A 176 11.19 -4.66 7.97
N ALA A 177 10.15 -4.67 8.81
CA ALA A 177 8.86 -5.28 8.50
C ALA A 177 8.23 -4.71 7.23
N VAL A 178 8.17 -3.37 7.07
CA VAL A 178 7.64 -2.73 5.85
C VAL A 178 8.37 -3.19 4.59
N ASN A 179 9.69 -3.21 4.61
CA ASN A 179 10.49 -3.45 3.42
C ASN A 179 10.35 -4.92 3.00
N ILE A 180 10.27 -5.84 3.96
CA ILE A 180 9.96 -7.25 3.68
C ILE A 180 8.53 -7.42 3.15
N MET A 181 7.55 -6.70 3.70
CA MET A 181 6.17 -6.72 3.18
C MET A 181 6.08 -6.15 1.75
N ILE A 182 6.84 -5.08 1.45
CA ILE A 182 6.94 -4.51 0.10
C ILE A 182 7.57 -5.53 -0.86
N LEU A 183 8.69 -6.15 -0.51
CA LEU A 183 9.34 -7.17 -1.35
C LEU A 183 8.39 -8.35 -1.62
N THR A 184 7.66 -8.79 -0.60
CA THR A 184 6.68 -9.88 -0.72
C THR A 184 5.50 -9.49 -1.62
N THR A 185 5.03 -8.25 -1.50
CA THR A 185 3.96 -7.71 -2.34
C THR A 185 4.40 -7.56 -3.80
N PHE A 186 5.63 -7.11 -4.01
CA PHE A 186 6.22 -7.03 -5.34
C PHE A 186 6.42 -8.42 -5.95
N LEU A 187 6.86 -9.40 -5.17
CA LEU A 187 6.92 -10.80 -5.60
C LEU A 187 5.52 -11.30 -6.03
N SER A 188 4.50 -11.07 -5.21
CA SER A 188 3.10 -11.41 -5.53
C SER A 188 2.66 -10.80 -6.87
N PHE A 189 2.99 -9.53 -7.12
CA PHE A 189 2.75 -8.87 -8.40
C PHE A 189 3.50 -9.54 -9.57
N VAL A 190 4.77 -9.87 -9.40
CA VAL A 190 5.57 -10.56 -10.43
C VAL A 190 4.99 -11.93 -10.75
N LEU A 191 4.59 -12.71 -9.74
CA LEU A 191 3.93 -14.00 -9.93
C LEU A 191 2.61 -13.85 -10.68
N TYR A 192 1.80 -12.86 -10.31
CA TYR A 192 0.55 -12.54 -11.02
C TYR A 192 0.80 -12.22 -12.50
N ARG A 193 1.79 -11.37 -12.80
CA ARG A 193 2.14 -10.96 -14.17
C ARG A 193 2.59 -12.14 -15.04
N ARG A 194 3.16 -13.17 -14.42
CA ARG A 194 3.62 -14.39 -15.06
C ARG A 194 2.55 -15.48 -15.13
N ALA A 195 1.42 -15.32 -14.44
CA ALA A 195 0.43 -16.38 -14.26
C ALA A 195 0.00 -17.01 -15.59
N ASN A 196 -0.25 -16.21 -16.64
CA ASN A 196 -0.65 -16.70 -17.96
C ASN A 196 0.50 -16.85 -18.98
N ARG A 197 1.77 -16.76 -18.56
CA ARG A 197 2.92 -16.70 -19.48
C ARG A 197 3.95 -17.78 -19.21
N GLU A 198 4.48 -18.35 -20.27
CA GLU A 198 5.64 -19.25 -20.23
C GLU A 198 6.76 -18.68 -21.10
N SER A 199 7.93 -18.46 -20.50
CA SER A 199 9.07 -17.91 -21.24
C SER A 199 9.58 -18.93 -22.25
N THR A 200 9.78 -18.47 -23.49
CA THR A 200 10.37 -19.25 -24.60
C THR A 200 11.88 -19.04 -24.71
N LYS A 201 12.48 -18.21 -23.84
CA LYS A 201 13.90 -17.85 -23.91
C LYS A 201 14.77 -18.92 -23.25
N ALA A 202 15.86 -19.31 -23.90
CA ALA A 202 16.79 -20.32 -23.38
C ALA A 202 17.42 -19.93 -22.02
N TRP A 203 17.60 -18.62 -21.78
CA TRP A 203 18.19 -18.10 -20.55
C TRP A 203 17.17 -17.89 -19.42
N ALA A 204 15.90 -18.28 -19.58
CA ALA A 204 14.84 -18.03 -18.60
C ALA A 204 15.18 -18.58 -17.21
N ARG A 205 15.79 -19.77 -17.12
CA ARG A 205 16.23 -20.37 -15.85
C ARG A 205 17.27 -19.50 -15.14
N THR A 206 18.27 -19.02 -15.89
CA THR A 206 19.31 -18.13 -15.36
C THR A 206 18.73 -16.78 -14.94
N GLY A 207 17.83 -16.20 -15.75
CA GLY A 207 17.15 -14.95 -15.42
C GLY A 207 16.33 -15.05 -14.13
N MET A 208 15.58 -16.15 -13.97
CA MET A 208 14.84 -16.43 -12.73
C MET A 208 15.78 -16.61 -11.53
N ALA A 209 16.91 -17.32 -11.69
CA ALA A 209 17.88 -17.49 -10.61
C ALA A 209 18.48 -16.15 -10.16
N VAL A 210 18.81 -15.26 -11.10
CA VAL A 210 19.30 -13.91 -10.79
C VAL A 210 18.24 -13.08 -10.06
N GLN A 211 16.96 -13.18 -10.46
CA GLN A 211 15.87 -12.49 -9.77
C GLN A 211 15.68 -13.00 -8.33
N TRP A 212 15.72 -14.32 -8.12
CA TRP A 212 15.68 -14.89 -6.77
C TRP A 212 16.87 -14.45 -5.92
N ALA A 213 18.07 -14.39 -6.51
CA ALA A 213 19.25 -13.86 -5.85
C ALA A 213 19.08 -12.38 -5.49
N ALA A 214 18.49 -11.56 -6.36
CA ALA A 214 18.21 -10.15 -6.08
C ALA A 214 17.19 -9.96 -4.94
N PHE A 215 16.14 -10.79 -4.88
CA PHE A 215 15.21 -10.82 -3.75
C PHE A 215 15.92 -11.22 -2.45
N GLY A 216 16.72 -12.29 -2.47
CA GLY A 216 17.47 -12.76 -1.31
C GLY A 216 18.48 -11.72 -0.80
N ALA A 217 19.22 -11.08 -1.72
CA ALA A 217 20.18 -10.03 -1.39
C ALA A 217 19.48 -8.81 -0.77
N ALA A 218 18.37 -8.33 -1.34
CA ALA A 218 17.64 -7.22 -0.75
C ALA A 218 17.05 -7.57 0.62
N ALA A 219 16.49 -8.77 0.79
CA ALA A 219 16.01 -9.23 2.09
C ALA A 219 17.15 -9.28 3.13
N ALA A 220 18.33 -9.78 2.74
CA ALA A 220 19.50 -9.81 3.61
C ALA A 220 19.96 -8.39 4.01
N VAL A 221 20.02 -7.44 3.06
CA VAL A 221 20.37 -6.04 3.34
C VAL A 221 19.34 -5.40 4.29
N VAL A 222 18.05 -5.61 4.04
CA VAL A 222 16.97 -5.09 4.87
C VAL A 222 17.08 -5.62 6.31
N ILE A 223 17.26 -6.94 6.47
CA ILE A 223 17.40 -7.58 7.78
C ILE A 223 18.70 -7.12 8.48
N PHE A 224 19.81 -7.05 7.76
CA PHE A 224 21.11 -6.62 8.32
C PHE A 224 21.01 -5.22 8.93
N TYR A 225 20.55 -4.23 8.17
CA TYR A 225 20.38 -2.86 8.69
C TYR A 225 19.29 -2.78 9.76
N GLY A 226 18.29 -3.66 9.69
CA GLY A 226 17.25 -3.79 10.69
C GLY A 226 17.77 -4.25 12.06
N VAL A 227 18.61 -5.28 12.07
CA VAL A 227 19.27 -5.82 13.26
C VAL A 227 20.35 -4.87 13.75
N TYR A 228 21.21 -4.39 12.85
CA TYR A 228 22.29 -3.47 13.22
C TYR A 228 21.76 -2.14 13.78
N GLY A 229 20.58 -1.71 13.33
CA GLY A 229 19.88 -0.54 13.85
C GLY A 229 19.61 -0.58 15.36
N TYR A 230 19.58 -1.75 16.02
CA TYR A 230 19.43 -1.85 17.48
C TYR A 230 20.69 -1.44 18.25
N PHE A 231 21.87 -1.55 17.63
CA PHE A 231 23.17 -1.32 18.27
C PHE A 231 23.73 0.08 18.02
N VAL A 232 22.99 0.94 17.31
CA VAL A 232 23.41 2.30 16.98
C VAL A 232 22.43 3.35 17.52
N GLU A 233 22.93 4.57 17.63
CA GLU A 233 22.14 5.75 17.99
C GLU A 233 20.99 6.02 17.00
N SER A 234 19.95 6.69 17.47
CA SER A 234 18.72 6.95 16.71
C SER A 234 18.95 7.70 15.40
N ILE A 235 19.91 8.64 15.35
CA ILE A 235 20.20 9.41 14.13
C ILE A 235 20.85 8.54 13.04
N VAL A 236 21.79 7.68 13.43
CA VAL A 236 22.44 6.72 12.53
C VAL A 236 21.41 5.69 12.03
N ARG A 237 20.53 5.23 12.92
CA ARG A 237 19.42 4.32 12.61
C ARG A 237 18.46 4.88 11.57
N ILE A 238 18.14 6.17 11.63
CA ILE A 238 17.31 6.82 10.60
C ILE A 238 18.05 6.79 9.26
N GLY A 239 19.36 7.00 9.24
CA GLY A 239 20.20 6.88 8.03
C GLY A 239 20.13 5.49 7.38
N PHE A 240 20.06 4.41 8.18
CA PHE A 240 19.96 3.06 7.65
C PHE A 240 18.70 2.77 6.83
N SER A 241 17.61 3.50 7.09
CA SER A 241 16.40 3.37 6.28
C SER A 241 16.68 3.63 4.79
N VAL A 242 17.60 4.53 4.45
CA VAL A 242 17.97 4.83 3.06
C VAL A 242 18.53 3.60 2.36
N TYR A 243 19.43 2.86 3.00
CA TYR A 243 20.02 1.65 2.40
C TYR A 243 18.99 0.54 2.22
N GLN A 244 18.08 0.37 3.19
CA GLN A 244 16.97 -0.58 3.04
C GLN A 244 16.07 -0.23 1.85
N VAL A 245 15.70 1.05 1.73
CA VAL A 245 14.86 1.54 0.63
C VAL A 245 15.55 1.37 -0.73
N LEU A 246 16.83 1.76 -0.83
CA LEU A 246 17.60 1.61 -2.05
C LEU A 246 17.75 0.14 -2.47
N ALA A 247 17.92 -0.78 -1.50
CA ALA A 247 17.95 -2.21 -1.79
C ALA A 247 16.62 -2.71 -2.38
N VAL A 248 15.48 -2.30 -1.79
CA VAL A 248 14.15 -2.70 -2.30
C VAL A 248 13.87 -2.10 -3.68
N LEU A 249 14.12 -0.79 -3.88
CA LEU A 249 13.94 -0.14 -5.18
C LEU A 249 14.89 -0.71 -6.24
N GLY A 250 16.15 -0.96 -5.88
CA GLY A 250 17.12 -1.61 -6.75
C GLY A 250 16.66 -2.99 -7.19
N THR A 251 16.14 -3.81 -6.27
CA THR A 251 15.56 -5.12 -6.62
C THR A 251 14.34 -5.00 -7.51
N ILE A 252 13.44 -4.04 -7.28
CA ILE A 252 12.30 -3.80 -8.18
C ILE A 252 12.78 -3.51 -9.60
N VAL A 253 13.75 -2.60 -9.74
CA VAL A 253 14.31 -2.21 -11.06
C VAL A 253 15.00 -3.40 -11.73
N VAL A 254 15.90 -4.09 -11.03
CA VAL A 254 16.64 -5.25 -11.58
C VAL A 254 15.69 -6.36 -11.98
N VAL A 255 14.73 -6.70 -11.10
CA VAL A 255 13.76 -7.77 -11.40
C VAL A 255 12.93 -7.39 -12.62
N MET A 256 12.39 -6.18 -12.70
CA MET A 256 11.59 -5.75 -13.85
C MET A 256 12.42 -5.65 -15.15
N ALA A 257 13.66 -5.18 -15.07
CA ALA A 257 14.57 -5.10 -16.20
C ALA A 257 14.89 -6.49 -16.80
N ILE A 258 14.89 -7.54 -15.97
CA ILE A 258 15.02 -8.94 -16.42
C ILE A 258 13.66 -9.49 -16.85
N ASP A 259 12.60 -9.22 -16.09
CA ASP A 259 11.29 -9.84 -16.27
C ASP A 259 10.61 -9.43 -17.59
N ILE A 260 10.74 -8.15 -17.98
CA ILE A 260 10.15 -7.62 -19.21
C ILE A 260 10.72 -8.32 -20.46
N PRO A 261 12.05 -8.37 -20.70
CA PRO A 261 12.60 -9.06 -21.86
C PRO A 261 12.47 -10.58 -21.78
N MET A 262 12.52 -11.17 -20.58
CA MET A 262 12.40 -12.63 -20.40
C MET A 262 11.04 -13.18 -20.86
N PHE A 263 9.96 -12.40 -20.67
CA PHE A 263 8.61 -12.78 -21.08
C PHE A 263 8.16 -12.12 -22.39
N ARG A 264 9.07 -11.50 -23.13
CA ARG A 264 8.76 -10.92 -24.45
C ARG A 264 8.61 -12.04 -25.49
N GLY A 265 7.41 -12.20 -26.03
CA GLY A 265 7.05 -13.33 -26.91
C GLY A 265 6.85 -14.65 -26.15
N ALA A 266 6.47 -14.57 -24.87
CA ALA A 266 6.11 -15.74 -24.07
C ALA A 266 4.88 -16.46 -24.62
N ARG A 267 4.84 -17.79 -24.48
CA ARG A 267 3.66 -18.59 -24.81
C ARG A 267 2.57 -18.33 -23.79
N SER A 268 1.35 -18.10 -24.26
CA SER A 268 0.18 -17.98 -23.38
C SER A 268 -0.30 -19.37 -22.95
N THR A 269 -0.51 -19.55 -21.64
CA THR A 269 -1.08 -20.80 -21.07
C THR A 269 -2.61 -20.84 -21.15
N GLY A 270 -3.24 -19.75 -21.61
CA GLY A 270 -4.68 -19.64 -21.80
C GLY A 270 -5.16 -18.19 -21.72
N GLN A 271 -6.36 -17.93 -22.21
CA GLN A 271 -6.99 -16.62 -22.05
C GLN A 271 -7.43 -16.42 -20.60
N ILE A 272 -7.31 -15.18 -20.11
CA ILE A 272 -7.78 -14.80 -18.77
C ILE A 272 -9.31 -14.81 -18.79
N ARG A 273 -9.91 -15.52 -17.84
CA ARG A 273 -11.37 -15.65 -17.71
C ARG A 273 -11.93 -14.47 -16.92
N TRP A 274 -11.97 -13.30 -17.55
CA TRP A 274 -12.52 -12.11 -16.92
C TRP A 274 -13.99 -12.34 -16.50
N GLY A 275 -14.37 -11.81 -15.34
CA GLY A 275 -15.73 -11.94 -14.82
C GLY A 275 -15.95 -13.16 -13.91
N THR A 276 -15.01 -14.11 -13.87
CA THR A 276 -15.12 -15.33 -13.04
C THR A 276 -14.38 -15.22 -11.70
N ILE A 277 -13.87 -14.04 -11.33
CA ILE A 277 -13.25 -13.84 -10.02
C ILE A 277 -14.31 -13.94 -8.92
N ALA A 278 -13.94 -14.48 -7.76
CA ALA A 278 -14.85 -14.60 -6.62
C ALA A 278 -15.39 -13.22 -6.19
N PRO A 279 -16.70 -13.06 -5.88
CA PRO A 279 -17.30 -11.77 -5.48
C PRO A 279 -16.61 -11.11 -4.28
N ARG A 280 -16.01 -11.91 -3.39
CA ARG A 280 -15.22 -11.42 -2.25
C ARG A 280 -14.06 -10.50 -2.64
N SER A 281 -13.52 -10.63 -3.85
CA SER A 281 -12.50 -9.72 -4.39
C SER A 281 -13.00 -8.28 -4.54
N GLN A 282 -14.30 -8.09 -4.79
CA GLN A 282 -14.89 -6.78 -4.98
C GLN A 282 -15.04 -6.04 -3.65
N TYR A 283 -15.42 -6.76 -2.58
CA TYR A 283 -15.41 -6.20 -1.23
C TYR A 283 -14.00 -5.78 -0.79
N VAL A 284 -12.96 -6.48 -1.26
CA VAL A 284 -11.57 -6.10 -1.00
C VAL A 284 -11.24 -4.78 -1.70
N LEU A 285 -11.63 -4.57 -2.96
CA LEU A 285 -11.40 -3.28 -3.64
C LEU A 285 -12.10 -2.11 -2.93
N VAL A 286 -13.34 -2.32 -2.45
CA VAL A 286 -14.06 -1.32 -1.64
C VAL A 286 -13.32 -1.07 -0.33
N LEU A 287 -12.88 -2.12 0.37
CA LEU A 287 -12.10 -2.02 1.59
C LEU A 287 -10.81 -1.21 1.37
N LEU A 288 -10.09 -1.45 0.27
CA LEU A 288 -8.87 -0.70 -0.05
C LEU A 288 -9.16 0.80 -0.23
N ALA A 289 -10.23 1.15 -0.95
CA ALA A 289 -10.63 2.55 -1.14
C ALA A 289 -11.00 3.23 0.18
N VAL A 290 -11.83 2.60 1.01
CA VAL A 290 -12.23 3.15 2.31
C VAL A 290 -11.02 3.31 3.22
N THR A 291 -10.20 2.27 3.31
CA THR A 291 -8.99 2.26 4.16
C THR A 291 -8.00 3.33 3.74
N PHE A 292 -7.75 3.49 2.44
CA PHE A 292 -6.82 4.49 1.94
C PHE A 292 -7.34 5.93 2.11
N THR A 293 -8.64 6.14 1.88
CA THR A 293 -9.29 7.45 2.11
C THR A 293 -9.20 7.86 3.57
N TRP A 294 -9.51 6.94 4.48
CA TRP A 294 -9.40 7.19 5.92
C TRP A 294 -7.97 7.48 6.35
N LEU A 295 -7.01 6.71 5.82
CA LEU A 295 -5.57 6.94 6.02
C LEU A 295 -5.15 8.34 5.55
N MET A 296 -5.62 8.81 4.39
CA MET A 296 -5.33 10.17 3.90
C MET A 296 -5.85 11.26 4.84
N GLY A 297 -7.06 11.09 5.38
CA GLY A 297 -7.62 12.01 6.38
C GLY A 297 -6.77 12.07 7.65
N LEU A 298 -6.42 10.91 8.21
CA LEU A 298 -5.57 10.77 9.39
C LEU A 298 -4.19 11.39 9.18
N MET A 299 -3.55 11.16 8.03
CA MET A 299 -2.25 11.77 7.72
C MET A 299 -2.35 13.27 7.41
N GLY A 300 -3.51 13.74 6.95
CA GLY A 300 -3.83 15.16 6.89
C GLY A 300 -3.79 15.80 8.28
N PHE A 301 -4.46 15.16 9.25
CA PHE A 301 -4.44 15.59 10.65
C PHE A 301 -3.03 15.53 11.24
N ALA A 302 -2.27 14.45 11.04
CA ALA A 302 -0.88 14.33 11.50
C ALA A 302 -0.05 15.55 11.06
N ARG A 303 -0.08 15.87 9.76
CA ARG A 303 0.70 16.98 9.18
C ARG A 303 0.27 18.35 9.68
N SER A 304 -1.01 18.55 9.99
CA SER A 304 -1.46 19.80 10.57
C SER A 304 -1.11 19.89 12.06
N GLY A 305 -1.35 18.81 12.80
CA GLY A 305 -1.18 18.74 14.25
C GLY A 305 0.29 18.80 14.70
N ILE A 306 1.26 18.37 13.88
CA ILE A 306 2.69 18.57 14.21
C ILE A 306 3.08 20.06 14.32
N ARG A 307 2.30 20.97 13.73
CA ARG A 307 2.54 22.41 13.85
C ARG A 307 1.98 22.99 15.16
N GLN A 308 1.18 22.24 15.92
CA GLN A 308 0.59 22.68 17.19
C GLN A 308 -0.12 24.04 17.03
N HIS A 309 0.28 25.05 17.80
CA HIS A 309 -0.27 26.40 17.81
C HIS A 309 0.40 27.32 16.77
N TRP A 310 0.88 26.79 15.65
CA TRP A 310 1.59 27.56 14.63
C TRP A 310 0.95 27.38 13.26
N HIS A 311 0.66 28.48 12.57
CA HIS A 311 0.31 28.44 11.14
C HIS A 311 1.57 28.16 10.29
N VAL A 312 2.66 28.84 10.65
CA VAL A 312 4.02 28.59 10.14
C VAL A 312 4.92 28.35 11.33
N TYR A 313 5.39 27.11 11.49
CA TYR A 313 6.16 26.70 12.66
C TYR A 313 7.38 27.58 12.89
N GLY A 314 7.48 28.19 14.08
CA GLY A 314 8.57 29.09 14.47
C GLY A 314 8.49 30.51 13.88
N VAL A 315 7.48 30.82 13.06
CA VAL A 315 7.36 32.15 12.40
C VAL A 315 6.03 32.82 12.77
N LEU A 316 4.91 32.12 12.57
CA LEU A 316 3.56 32.67 12.80
C LEU A 316 2.80 31.80 13.78
N ARG A 317 2.80 32.22 15.04
CA ARG A 317 2.05 31.57 16.13
C ARG A 317 0.59 32.00 16.05
N ASP A 318 -0.31 31.04 16.20
CA ASP A 318 -1.73 31.27 16.39
C ASP A 318 -1.98 31.68 17.85
N THR A 319 -2.49 32.90 18.04
CA THR A 319 -2.83 33.48 19.35
C THR A 319 -4.34 33.56 19.57
N SER A 320 -5.13 32.98 18.66
CA SER A 320 -6.58 32.93 18.83
C SER A 320 -6.96 32.06 20.02
N VAL A 321 -8.16 32.30 20.56
CA VAL A 321 -8.73 31.50 21.66
C VAL A 321 -8.97 30.05 21.26
N ASP A 322 -9.12 29.80 19.95
CA ASP A 322 -9.37 28.49 19.37
C ASP A 322 -8.10 27.79 18.87
N ALA A 323 -6.92 28.33 19.19
CA ALA A 323 -5.63 27.74 18.83
C ALA A 323 -5.40 26.44 19.61
N VAL A 324 -5.99 25.34 19.16
CA VAL A 324 -5.89 24.02 19.80
C VAL A 324 -5.58 22.92 18.79
N THR A 325 -4.84 21.90 19.22
CA THR A 325 -4.73 20.64 18.49
C THR A 325 -5.75 19.66 19.07
N PRO A 326 -6.78 19.26 18.30
CA PRO A 326 -7.80 18.35 18.80
C PRO A 326 -7.22 17.02 19.29
N ALA A 327 -7.88 16.43 20.30
CA ALA A 327 -7.55 15.09 20.75
C ALA A 327 -7.75 14.06 19.61
N LEU A 328 -6.94 13.00 19.61
CA LEU A 328 -6.94 11.98 18.55
C LEU A 328 -8.33 11.36 18.33
N GLY A 329 -9.09 11.08 19.40
CA GLY A 329 -10.44 10.52 19.28
C GLY A 329 -11.42 11.45 18.58
N TYR A 330 -11.38 12.75 18.90
CA TYR A 330 -12.22 13.75 18.23
C TYR A 330 -11.84 13.88 16.75
N ALA A 331 -10.54 13.98 16.45
CA ALA A 331 -10.05 14.07 15.08
C ALA A 331 -10.44 12.82 14.26
N ALA A 332 -10.27 11.62 14.82
CA ALA A 332 -10.64 10.37 14.18
C ALA A 332 -12.15 10.31 13.88
N ASN A 333 -13.01 10.69 14.83
CA ASN A 333 -14.46 10.74 14.62
C ASN A 333 -14.84 11.70 13.51
N MET A 334 -14.29 12.92 13.51
CA MET A 334 -14.56 13.91 12.46
C MET A 334 -14.10 13.40 11.08
N ILE A 335 -12.91 12.80 11.00
CA ILE A 335 -12.40 12.22 9.76
C ILE A 335 -13.29 11.07 9.29
N SER A 336 -13.79 10.23 10.19
CA SER A 336 -14.74 9.16 9.86
C SER A 336 -16.06 9.71 9.32
N ILE A 337 -16.60 10.78 9.91
CA ILE A 337 -17.82 11.44 9.42
C ILE A 337 -17.58 11.99 8.01
N VAL A 338 -16.49 12.74 7.79
CA VAL A 338 -16.15 13.30 6.48
C VAL A 338 -15.92 12.19 5.44
N THR A 339 -15.26 11.10 5.82
CA THR A 339 -15.03 9.94 4.95
C THR A 339 -16.36 9.27 4.56
N SER A 340 -17.28 9.10 5.52
CA SER A 340 -18.62 8.56 5.26
C SER A 340 -19.43 9.46 4.33
N VAL A 341 -19.41 10.78 4.54
CA VAL A 341 -20.06 11.75 3.63
C VAL A 341 -19.46 11.67 2.24
N PHE A 342 -18.12 11.62 2.14
CA PHE A 342 -17.44 11.46 0.85
C PHE A 342 -17.88 10.18 0.14
N PHE A 343 -17.93 9.03 0.82
CA PHE A 343 -18.39 7.79 0.18
C PHE A 343 -19.89 7.81 -0.13
N ALA A 344 -20.73 8.46 0.66
CA ALA A 344 -22.14 8.65 0.32
C ALA A 344 -22.28 9.45 -1.00
N LEU A 345 -21.49 10.51 -1.17
CA LEU A 345 -21.46 11.29 -2.41
C LEU A 345 -20.89 10.47 -3.58
N VAL A 346 -19.83 9.70 -3.37
CA VAL A 346 -19.24 8.82 -4.39
C VAL A 346 -20.24 7.75 -4.84
N LEU A 347 -20.93 7.09 -3.90
CA LEU A 347 -21.98 6.12 -4.22
C LEU A 347 -23.14 6.76 -4.98
N PHE A 348 -23.54 7.97 -4.60
CA PHE A 348 -24.53 8.74 -5.35
C PHE A 348 -24.08 9.03 -6.79
N ILE A 349 -22.82 9.43 -6.99
CA ILE A 349 -22.23 9.65 -8.33
C ILE A 349 -22.17 8.33 -9.11
N PHE A 350 -21.79 7.23 -8.47
CA PHE A 350 -21.73 5.91 -9.11
C PHE A 350 -23.13 5.46 -9.58
N TRP A 351 -24.15 5.71 -8.76
CA TRP A 351 -25.54 5.45 -9.10
C TRP A 351 -26.02 6.33 -10.27
N LEU A 352 -25.75 7.63 -10.23
CA LEU A 352 -26.06 8.54 -11.34
C LEU A 352 -25.39 8.12 -12.66
N GLY A 353 -24.12 7.73 -12.61
CA GLY A 353 -23.39 7.22 -13.77
C GLY A 353 -24.02 5.93 -14.33
N GLY A 354 -24.53 5.05 -13.46
CA GLY A 354 -25.26 3.86 -13.88
C GLY A 354 -26.57 4.17 -14.61
N LEU A 355 -27.30 5.20 -14.19
CA LEU A 355 -28.52 5.66 -14.88
C LEU A 355 -28.21 6.23 -16.26
N ALA A 356 -27.15 7.02 -16.38
CA ALA A 356 -26.72 7.61 -17.66
C ALA A 356 -26.33 6.54 -18.69
N GLU A 357 -25.60 5.50 -18.28
CA GLU A 357 -25.23 4.39 -19.17
C GLU A 357 -26.44 3.55 -19.58
N LYS A 358 -27.40 3.30 -18.69
CA LYS A 358 -28.67 2.61 -19.05
C LYS A 358 -29.45 3.40 -20.09
N GLY A 359 -29.45 4.74 -19.99
CA GLY A 359 -30.03 5.62 -21.00
C GLY A 359 -29.29 5.59 -22.34
N ALA A 360 -27.95 5.50 -22.33
CA ALA A 360 -27.12 5.47 -23.54
C ALA A 360 -27.09 4.10 -24.24
N ALA A 361 -27.18 2.99 -23.50
CA ALA A 361 -27.26 1.63 -24.04
C ALA A 361 -28.55 1.39 -24.85
N GLY A 362 -29.60 2.16 -24.57
CA GLY A 362 -30.81 2.20 -25.40
C GLY A 362 -30.64 2.94 -26.74
N ALA A 363 -29.57 3.73 -26.90
CA ALA A 363 -29.31 4.55 -28.10
C ALA A 363 -28.18 4.00 -28.99
N HIS A 364 -27.18 3.33 -28.43
CA HIS A 364 -26.09 2.72 -29.19
C HIS A 364 -25.68 1.36 -28.58
N GLY A 365 -25.78 0.30 -29.40
CA GLY A 365 -25.44 -1.07 -29.02
C GLY A 365 -24.03 -1.20 -28.44
N HIS A 366 -23.90 -2.04 -27.41
CA HIS A 366 -22.69 -2.20 -26.62
C HIS A 366 -21.44 -2.43 -27.47
N ALA A 367 -20.47 -1.51 -27.37
CA ALA A 367 -19.12 -1.72 -27.86
C ALA A 367 -18.50 -2.90 -27.10
N ALA A 368 -18.03 -3.88 -27.88
CA ALA A 368 -17.33 -5.06 -27.40
C ALA A 368 -16.14 -4.67 -26.52
N ALA A 369 -15.92 -5.42 -25.44
CA ALA A 369 -14.72 -5.32 -24.63
C ALA A 369 -13.45 -5.30 -25.53
N PRO A 370 -12.47 -4.40 -25.27
CA PRO A 370 -11.28 -4.34 -26.10
C PRO A 370 -10.49 -5.65 -25.99
N VAL A 371 -10.16 -6.24 -27.14
CA VAL A 371 -9.14 -7.29 -27.23
C VAL A 371 -7.80 -6.64 -26.87
N ILE A 372 -7.40 -6.69 -25.60
CA ILE A 372 -6.13 -6.08 -25.17
C ILE A 372 -4.97 -7.03 -25.46
N ALA A 373 -4.03 -6.48 -26.23
CA ALA A 373 -2.75 -7.03 -26.64
C ALA A 373 -2.03 -7.88 -25.57
N GLY A 374 -2.05 -9.19 -25.79
CA GLY A 374 -1.32 -10.18 -25.02
C GLY A 374 -1.05 -11.50 -25.77
N GLY A 375 -1.58 -11.64 -26.97
CA GLY A 375 -1.25 -12.70 -27.92
C GLY A 375 -1.69 -12.21 -29.29
N ARG A 376 -0.74 -12.07 -30.22
CA ARG A 376 -1.09 -11.88 -31.63
C ARG A 376 -1.63 -13.23 -32.07
N ASP A 377 -2.87 -13.26 -32.57
CA ASP A 377 -3.39 -14.41 -33.29
C ASP A 377 -2.65 -14.48 -34.63
N ASP A 378 -1.51 -15.17 -34.64
CA ASP A 378 -0.85 -15.56 -35.88
C ASP A 378 -1.58 -16.79 -36.44
N ARG A 379 -2.79 -16.55 -36.94
CA ARG A 379 -3.48 -17.40 -37.92
C ARG A 379 -4.09 -16.52 -39.01
N ALA A 380 -3.24 -16.10 -39.93
CA ALA A 380 -3.52 -15.88 -41.33
C ALA A 380 -2.23 -16.10 -42.12
#